data_AF-S9SBV9-F1
#
_entry.id   AF-S9SBV9-F1
#
_cell.length_a   1.000
_cell.length_b   1.000
_cell.length_c   1.000
_cell.angle_alpha   90.00
_cell.angle_beta   90.00
_cell.angle_gamma   90.00
#
_symmetry.space_group_name_H-M   'P 1'
#
loop_
_entity.id
_entity.type
_entity.pdbx_description
1 polymer ?
#
loop_
_entity_poly.entity_id
_entity_poly.type
_entity_poly.pdbx_seq_one_letter_code
_entity_poly.pdbx_strand_id
1 'polypeptide(L)' 'MAALETEARAQGLPWLRLETGDTLEAAHRLYARCGFAICGPFGTYREGPHSVFMEKRL' A
#
# COMPACT_ATOMS: atom_id res chain seq x y z
N MET A 1 -2.29 -2.60 -10.80
CA MET A 1 -3.09 -1.96 -9.74
C MET A 1 -4.58 -2.25 -9.93
N ALA A 2 -5.21 -1.78 -11.01
CA ALA A 2 -6.66 -1.99 -11.23
C ALA A 2 -7.15 -3.45 -11.08
N ALA A 3 -6.43 -4.45 -11.62
CA ALA A 3 -6.82 -5.85 -11.47
C ALA A 3 -6.84 -6.33 -10.00
N LEU A 4 -5.84 -5.95 -9.21
CA LEU A 4 -5.77 -6.30 -7.78
C LEU A 4 -6.86 -5.60 -6.97
N GLU A 5 -7.19 -4.36 -7.32
CA GLU A 5 -8.28 -3.62 -6.67
C GLU A 5 -9.64 -4.23 -6.97
N THR A 6 -9.88 -4.62 -8.23
CA THR A 6 -11.12 -5.32 -8.62
C THR A 6 -11.26 -6.64 -7.88
N GLU A 7 -10.19 -7.42 -7.80
CA GLU A 7 -10.21 -8.71 -7.09
C GLU A 7 -10.45 -8.52 -5.58
N ALA A 8 -9.75 -7.58 -4.95
CA ALA A 8 -9.93 -7.32 -3.52
C ALA A 8 -11.34 -6.79 -3.19
N ARG A 9 -11.94 -5.97 -4.07
CA ARG A 9 -13.35 -5.57 -3.97
C ARG A 9 -14.30 -6.75 -4.12
N ALA A 10 -14.04 -7.64 -5.09
CA ALA A 10 -14.84 -8.85 -5.28
C ALA A 10 -14.81 -9.77 -4.06
N GLN A 11 -13.68 -9.81 -3.35
CA GLN A 11 -13.51 -10.53 -2.08
C GLN A 11 -14.06 -9.76 -0.86
N GLY A 12 -14.61 -8.55 -1.02
CA GLY A 12 -15.14 -7.74 0.07
C GLY A 12 -14.07 -7.22 1.04
N LEU A 13 -12.81 -7.12 0.59
CA LEU A 13 -11.72 -6.64 1.42
C LEU A 13 -11.81 -5.12 1.60
N PRO A 14 -11.78 -4.61 2.84
CA PRO A 14 -11.96 -3.17 3.09
C PRO A 14 -10.71 -2.32 2.82
N TRP A 15 -9.54 -2.95 2.70
CA TRP A 15 -8.26 -2.26 2.57
C TRP A 15 -7.30 -3.02 1.66
N LEU A 16 -6.46 -2.26 0.95
CA LEU A 16 -5.19 -2.73 0.39
C LEU A 16 -4.07 -2.06 1.16
N ARG A 17 -3.08 -2.86 1.57
CA ARG A 17 -1.89 -2.39 2.27
C ARG A 17 -0.64 -2.95 1.61
N LEU A 18 0.40 -2.14 1.56
CA LEU A 18 1.69 -2.53 0.99
C LEU A 18 2.83 -1.98 1.84
N GLU A 19 3.95 -2.70 1.80
CA GLU A 19 5.25 -2.28 2.30
C GLU A 19 6.19 -2.14 1.11
N THR A 20 7.02 -1.11 1.12
CA THR A 20 7.95 -0.79 0.04
C THR A 20 9.19 -0.08 0.59
N GLY A 21 10.27 -0.04 -0.17
CA GLY A 21 11.52 0.58 0.25
C GLY A 21 11.55 2.10 0.04
N ASP A 22 12.15 2.84 0.96
CA ASP A 22 12.30 4.30 0.93
C ASP A 22 12.92 4.87 -0.36
N THR A 23 13.79 4.11 -1.03
CA THR A 23 14.43 4.49 -2.29
C THR A 23 13.55 4.32 -3.55
N LEU A 24 12.39 3.69 -3.45
CA LEU A 24 11.53 3.36 -4.60
C LEU A 24 10.56 4.51 -4.96
N GLU A 25 11.07 5.72 -5.15
CA GLU A 25 10.25 6.91 -5.38
C GLU A 25 9.27 6.78 -6.55
N ALA A 26 9.66 6.10 -7.63
CA ALA A 26 8.79 5.88 -8.78
C ALA A 26 7.57 5.02 -8.41
N ALA A 27 7.77 4.01 -7.56
CA ALA A 27 6.70 3.18 -7.04
C ALA A 27 5.80 3.99 -6.09
N HIS A 28 6.38 4.80 -5.20
CA HIS A 28 5.62 5.68 -4.30
C HIS A 28 4.70 6.62 -5.07
N ARG A 29 5.20 7.24 -6.14
CA ARG A 29 4.40 8.11 -7.02
C ARG A 29 3.29 7.33 -7.72
N LEU A 30 3.55 6.11 -8.18
CA LEU A 30 2.52 5.26 -8.77
C LEU A 30 1.42 4.92 -7.76
N TYR A 31 1.79 4.49 -6.55
CA TYR A 31 0.83 4.14 -5.49
C TYR A 31 0.00 5.35 -5.06
N ALA A 32 0.64 6.51 -4.87
CA ALA A 32 -0.05 7.75 -4.56
C ALA A 32 -1.06 8.14 -5.65
N ARG A 33 -0.70 8.02 -6.94
CA ARG A 33 -1.64 8.24 -8.05
C ARG A 33 -2.78 7.21 -8.10
N CYS A 34 -2.53 6.00 -7.62
CA CYS A 34 -3.56 4.98 -7.43
C CYS A 34 -4.41 5.21 -6.17
N GLY A 35 -4.17 6.24 -5.37
CA GLY A 35 -4.95 6.59 -4.19
C GLY A 35 -4.49 5.92 -2.89
N PHE A 36 -3.25 5.43 -2.84
CA PHE A 36 -2.63 4.98 -1.59
C PHE A 36 -2.09 6.18 -0.82
N ALA A 37 -2.24 6.14 0.50
CA ALA A 37 -1.68 7.11 1.44
C ALA A 37 -0.63 6.43 2.32
N ILE A 38 0.37 7.18 2.77
CA ILE A 38 1.35 6.69 3.74
C ILE A 38 0.64 6.34 5.05
N CYS A 39 0.97 5.19 5.62
CA CYS A 39 0.46 4.75 6.91
C CYS A 39 1.61 4.18 7.77
N GLY A 40 1.29 3.80 9.00
CA GLY A 40 2.23 3.07 9.84
C GLY A 40 2.34 1.59 9.46
N PRO A 41 3.25 0.85 10.09
CA PRO A 41 3.32 -0.60 9.93
C PRO A 41 2.00 -1.27 10.30
N PHE A 42 1.68 -2.37 9.63
CA PHE A 42 0.45 -3.13 9.86
C PHE A 42 0.75 -4.59 10.23
N GLY A 43 -0.19 -5.24 10.90
CA GLY A 43 -0.02 -6.63 11.34
C GLY A 43 1.15 -6.77 12.31
N THR A 44 2.11 -7.63 11.98
CA THR A 44 3.33 -7.88 12.79
C THR A 44 4.56 -7.18 12.23
N TYR A 45 4.41 -6.37 11.17
CA TYR A 45 5.53 -5.61 10.63
C TYR A 45 5.98 -4.57 11.64
N ARG A 46 7.29 -4.36 11.72
CA ARG A 46 7.90 -3.28 12.48
C ARG A 46 8.43 -2.26 11.51
N GLU A 47 8.38 -1.00 11.91
CA GLU A 47 9.00 0.07 11.15
C GLU A 47 10.51 -0.19 11.07
N GLY A 48 10.98 -0.50 9.88
CA GLY A 48 12.40 -0.56 9.55
C GLY A 48 12.88 0.80 9.07
N PRO A 49 14.19 1.12 9.20
CA PRO A 49 14.72 2.44 8.81
C PRO A 49 14.54 2.77 7.31
N HIS A 50 14.25 1.76 6.49
CA HIS A 50 14.06 1.89 5.04
C HIS A 50 12.67 1.41 4.58
N SER A 51 11.76 1.06 5.50
CA SER A 51 10.43 0.56 5.14
C SER A 51 9.43 1.71 5.12
N VAL A 52 8.68 1.80 4.04
CA VAL A 52 7.57 2.71 3.83
C VAL A 52 6.30 1.88 3.70
N PHE A 53 5.31 2.19 4.53
CA PHE A 53 4.01 1.53 4.48
C PHE A 53 2.99 2.47 3.85
N MET A 54 2.14 1.90 3.00
CA MET A 54 1.03 2.63 2.39
C MET A 54 -0.25 1.81 2.43
N GLU A 55 -1.38 2.49 2.57
CA GLU A 55 -2.70 1.88 2.53
C GLU A 55 -3.66 2.64 1.62
N LYS A 56 -4.63 1.90 1.09
CA LYS A 56 -5.77 2.42 0.36
C LYS A 56 -7.02 1.73 0.86
N ARG A 57 -8.04 2.53 1.16
CA ARG A 57 -9.38 2.02 1.44
C ARG A 57 -10.08 1.65 0.13
N LEU A 58 -10.68 0.45 0.08
CA LEU A 58 -11.48 0.00 -1.05
C LEU A 58 -12.94 0.38 -0.82
#